data_AF-A0A3D3LL62-F1
#
_entry.id   AF-A0A3D3LL62-F1
#
_cell.length_a   1.000
_cell.length_b   1.000
_cell.length_c   1.000
_cell.angle_alpha   90.00
_cell.angle_beta   90.00
_cell.angle_gamma   90.00
#
_symmetry.space_group_name_H-M   'P 1'
#
loop_
_entity.id
_entity.type
_entity.pdbx_description
1 polymer ?
#
loop_
_entity_poly.entity_id
_entity_poly.type
_entity_poly.pdbx_seq_one_letter_code
_entity_poly.pdbx_strand_id
1 'polypeptide(L)'
;MGNYLKYLVIGLVGLVVIGVFTYQYSDSAKKQVQLQALDAVHDLATNRMKKQAENGSTSVAAEFINFPIEANEVVDGIIRVTGIGNIYMVPTNEGNVLFDTGLVMQVPKQIAAMNNAVPDNKLTHIILSHSHADHIGGVKYWKEDGVEIIAHDQFTEEQRYLKALEPYLHDRNRLLFPFMPEEPPTAEMIAYGGITPTLTVNEGDSYRLELGGKVMEVYAMAGAEGADNLVMWLPDQKALLSGDFFGPMFPQFPNVFTMRGEKIRKP
;
A
#
# COMPACT_ATOMS: atom_id res chain seq x y z
N MET A 1 -49.35 8.86 -21.48
CA MET A 1 -48.09 9.39 -20.91
C MET A 1 -47.88 9.04 -19.42
N GLY A 2 -48.93 8.93 -18.58
CA GLY A 2 -48.77 8.74 -17.12
C GLY A 2 -48.22 7.39 -16.62
N ASN A 3 -48.50 6.27 -17.30
CA ASN A 3 -48.03 4.95 -16.83
C ASN A 3 -46.54 4.72 -17.13
N TYR A 4 -46.03 5.25 -18.25
CA TYR A 4 -44.64 5.11 -18.64
C TYR A 4 -43.69 5.80 -17.65
N LEU A 5 -44.05 7.00 -17.19
CA LEU A 5 -43.29 7.73 -16.16
C LEU A 5 -43.32 6.99 -14.81
N LYS A 6 -44.44 6.35 -14.46
CA LYS A 6 -44.54 5.49 -13.26
C LYS A 6 -43.61 4.27 -13.32
N TYR A 7 -43.60 3.55 -14.45
CA TYR A 7 -42.69 2.40 -14.61
C TYR A 7 -41.22 2.82 -14.64
N LEU A 8 -40.92 3.99 -15.18
CA LEU A 8 -39.56 4.55 -15.21
C LEU A 8 -39.09 4.94 -13.80
N VAL A 9 -39.96 5.55 -12.99
CA VAL A 9 -39.68 5.86 -11.58
C VAL A 9 -39.52 4.58 -10.74
N ILE A 10 -40.40 3.58 -10.92
CA ILE A 10 -40.29 2.28 -10.22
C ILE A 10 -38.99 1.56 -10.60
N GLY A 11 -38.60 1.59 -11.88
CA GLY A 11 -37.34 1.02 -12.36
C GLY A 11 -36.11 1.71 -11.75
N LEU A 12 -36.13 3.05 -11.67
CA LEU A 12 -35.07 3.84 -11.03
C LEU A 12 -34.96 3.55 -9.53
N VAL A 13 -36.10 3.49 -8.82
CA VAL A 13 -36.11 3.13 -7.39
C VAL A 13 -35.62 1.70 -7.19
N GLY A 14 -36.02 0.75 -8.04
CA GLY A 14 -35.52 -0.62 -8.02
C GLY A 14 -34.00 -0.71 -8.20
N LEU A 15 -33.45 0.03 -9.16
CA LEU A 15 -32.00 0.10 -9.38
C LEU A 15 -31.24 0.74 -8.21
N VAL A 16 -31.80 1.79 -7.60
CA VAL A 16 -31.22 2.42 -6.40
C VAL A 16 -31.25 1.46 -5.21
N VAL A 17 -32.38 0.76 -4.99
CA VAL A 17 -32.50 -0.24 -3.92
C VAL A 17 -31.51 -1.38 -4.15
N ILE A 18 -31.43 -1.94 -5.36
CA ILE A 18 -30.44 -2.98 -5.70
C ILE A 18 -29.03 -2.45 -5.46
N GLY A 19 -28.71 -1.23 -5.92
CA GLY A 19 -27.40 -0.61 -5.68
C GLY A 19 -27.06 -0.45 -4.20
N VAL A 20 -28.01 -0.01 -3.36
CA VAL A 20 -27.84 0.11 -1.91
C VAL A 20 -27.66 -1.27 -1.25
N PHE A 21 -28.46 -2.26 -1.64
CA PHE A 21 -28.33 -3.63 -1.13
C PHE A 21 -27.01 -4.27 -1.58
N THR A 22 -26.63 -4.14 -2.85
CA THR A 22 -25.33 -4.62 -3.34
C THR A 22 -24.20 -3.95 -2.57
N TYR A 23 -24.23 -2.64 -2.35
CA TYR A 23 -23.24 -1.97 -1.50
C TYR A 23 -23.23 -2.47 -0.06
N GLN A 24 -24.40 -2.71 0.54
CA GLN A 24 -24.48 -3.11 1.94
C GLN A 24 -24.01 -4.56 2.17
N TYR A 25 -24.22 -5.45 1.20
CA TYR A 25 -24.01 -6.89 1.31
C TYR A 25 -22.87 -7.47 0.45
N SER A 26 -22.22 -6.67 -0.40
CA SER A 26 -21.06 -7.11 -1.19
C SER A 26 -19.81 -6.35 -0.77
N ASP A 27 -18.85 -7.07 -0.21
CA ASP A 27 -17.58 -6.47 0.22
C ASP A 27 -16.74 -5.99 -0.98
N SER A 28 -16.86 -6.64 -2.14
CA SER A 28 -16.25 -6.15 -3.39
C SER A 28 -16.88 -4.84 -3.87
N ALA A 29 -18.20 -4.67 -3.74
CA ALA A 29 -18.86 -3.41 -4.07
C ALA A 29 -18.45 -2.28 -3.09
N LYS A 30 -18.35 -2.57 -1.79
CA LYS A 30 -17.82 -1.60 -0.80
C LYS A 30 -16.40 -1.17 -1.13
N LYS A 31 -15.53 -2.14 -1.42
CA LYS A 31 -14.13 -1.93 -1.78
C LYS A 31 -14.01 -1.03 -3.02
N GLN A 32 -14.82 -1.25 -4.05
CA GLN A 32 -14.84 -0.40 -5.24
C GLN A 32 -15.28 1.04 -4.94
N VAL A 33 -16.34 1.23 -4.14
CA VAL A 33 -16.77 2.58 -3.72
C VAL A 33 -15.69 3.28 -2.89
N GLN A 34 -15.03 2.57 -1.99
CA GLN A 34 -13.93 3.11 -1.20
C GLN A 34 -12.74 3.50 -2.08
N LEU A 35 -12.38 2.69 -3.08
CA LEU A 35 -11.32 3.01 -4.04
C LEU A 35 -11.65 4.28 -4.84
N GLN A 36 -12.90 4.44 -5.31
CA GLN A 36 -13.34 5.65 -6.00
C GLN A 36 -13.29 6.89 -5.08
N ALA A 37 -13.71 6.75 -3.82
CA ALA A 37 -13.63 7.82 -2.85
C ALA A 37 -12.17 8.22 -2.56
N LEU A 38 -11.28 7.24 -2.42
CA LEU A 38 -9.84 7.45 -2.23
C LEU A 38 -9.20 8.18 -3.42
N ASP A 39 -9.54 7.79 -4.64
CA ASP A 39 -9.02 8.40 -5.86
C ASP A 39 -9.42 9.89 -5.94
N ALA A 40 -10.67 10.21 -5.59
CA ALA A 40 -11.13 11.60 -5.50
C ALA A 40 -10.37 12.40 -4.42
N VAL A 41 -10.11 11.81 -3.25
CA VAL A 41 -9.32 12.46 -2.18
C VAL A 41 -7.86 12.66 -2.62
N HIS A 42 -7.28 11.69 -3.33
CA HIS A 42 -5.95 11.80 -3.90
C HIS A 42 -5.86 12.97 -4.89
N ASP A 43 -6.79 13.04 -5.85
CA ASP A 43 -6.82 14.13 -6.84
C ASP A 43 -6.99 15.50 -6.18
N LEU A 44 -7.82 15.59 -5.13
CA LEU A 44 -7.98 16.81 -4.35
C LEU A 44 -6.67 17.22 -3.66
N ALA A 45 -6.00 16.27 -3.01
CA ALA A 45 -4.73 16.51 -2.31
C ALA A 45 -3.63 16.96 -3.28
N THR A 46 -3.47 16.24 -4.40
CA THR A 46 -2.53 16.57 -5.48
C THR A 46 -2.80 17.97 -6.05
N ASN A 47 -4.05 18.31 -6.32
CA ASN A 47 -4.43 19.64 -6.84
C ASN A 47 -4.18 20.75 -5.81
N ARG A 48 -4.45 20.53 -4.52
CA ARG A 48 -4.15 21.49 -3.45
C ARG A 48 -2.65 21.75 -3.36
N MET A 49 -1.83 20.71 -3.46
CA MET A 49 -0.38 20.82 -3.40
C MET A 49 0.21 21.51 -4.62
N LYS A 50 -0.26 21.22 -5.83
CA LYS A 50 0.13 21.97 -7.03
C LYS A 50 -0.11 23.47 -6.85
N LYS A 51 -1.28 23.86 -6.32
CA LYS A 51 -1.58 25.28 -6.01
C LYS A 51 -0.68 25.87 -4.91
N GLN A 52 -0.33 25.11 -3.88
CA GLN A 52 0.63 25.57 -2.86
C GLN A 52 2.04 25.73 -3.42
N ALA A 53 2.43 24.85 -4.34
CA ALA A 53 3.72 24.90 -5.02
C ALA A 53 3.83 26.13 -5.93
N GLU A 54 2.79 26.41 -6.70
CA GLU A 54 2.66 27.63 -7.52
C GLU A 54 2.74 28.91 -6.68
N ASN A 55 2.30 28.86 -5.41
CA ASN A 55 2.34 29.98 -4.47
C ASN A 55 3.66 30.10 -3.69
N GLY A 56 4.71 29.35 -4.04
CA GLY A 56 6.05 29.46 -3.44
C GLY A 56 6.21 28.76 -2.09
N SER A 57 5.25 27.91 -1.69
CA SER A 57 5.30 27.09 -0.47
C SER A 57 5.59 25.63 -0.83
N THR A 58 6.81 25.31 -1.26
CA THR A 58 7.22 23.90 -1.45
C THR A 58 8.22 23.47 -0.40
N SER A 59 7.84 22.47 0.40
CA SER A 59 8.83 21.52 0.90
C SER A 59 9.09 20.50 -0.22
N VAL A 60 10.33 20.04 -0.39
CA VAL A 60 10.67 18.94 -1.31
C VAL A 60 9.79 17.71 -1.05
N ALA A 61 9.35 17.54 0.20
CA ALA A 61 8.45 16.48 0.60
C ALA A 61 7.06 16.52 -0.07
N ALA A 62 6.57 17.71 -0.43
CA ALA A 62 5.29 17.89 -1.14
C ALA A 62 5.36 17.47 -2.62
N GLU A 63 6.56 17.35 -3.18
CA GLU A 63 6.73 16.87 -4.56
C GLU A 63 6.57 15.34 -4.67
N PHE A 64 6.76 14.58 -3.58
CA PHE A 64 6.66 13.11 -3.61
C PHE A 64 5.28 12.58 -4.03
N ILE A 65 4.21 13.30 -3.71
CA ILE A 65 2.86 12.87 -4.13
C ILE A 65 2.60 13.10 -5.63
N ASN A 66 3.42 13.94 -6.28
CA ASN A 66 3.33 14.22 -7.71
C ASN A 66 4.11 13.21 -8.55
N PHE A 67 4.83 12.26 -7.93
CA PHE A 67 5.47 11.21 -8.70
C PHE A 67 4.42 10.47 -9.54
N PRO A 68 4.67 10.32 -10.86
CA PRO A 68 3.73 9.63 -11.72
C PRO A 68 3.57 8.19 -11.21
N ILE A 69 2.33 7.70 -11.20
CA ILE A 69 2.01 6.32 -10.85
C ILE A 69 1.93 5.55 -12.17
N GLU A 70 2.96 4.77 -12.43
CA GLU A 70 3.18 4.08 -13.70
C GLU A 70 3.65 2.66 -13.43
N ALA A 71 3.19 1.74 -14.28
CA ALA A 71 3.66 0.37 -14.29
C ALA A 71 4.83 0.23 -15.25
N ASN A 72 5.91 -0.40 -14.79
CA ASN A 72 7.05 -0.73 -15.63
C ASN A 72 7.68 -2.04 -15.16
N GLU A 73 8.17 -2.84 -16.11
CA GLU A 73 8.98 -4.01 -15.80
C GLU A 73 10.40 -3.55 -15.44
N VAL A 74 10.91 -3.95 -14.27
CA VAL A 74 12.26 -3.56 -13.79
C VAL A 74 13.32 -4.59 -14.12
N VAL A 75 12.91 -5.85 -14.21
CA VAL A 75 13.66 -7.02 -14.68
C VAL A 75 12.62 -8.05 -15.11
N ASP A 76 13.04 -9.03 -15.92
CA ASP A 76 12.18 -10.07 -16.47
C ASP A 76 11.25 -10.70 -15.41
N GLY A 77 9.94 -10.53 -15.61
CA GLY A 77 8.89 -11.07 -14.75
C GLY A 77 8.71 -10.34 -13.41
N ILE A 78 9.22 -9.13 -13.24
CA ILE A 78 8.97 -8.27 -12.07
C ILE A 78 8.41 -6.93 -12.50
N ILE A 79 7.12 -6.71 -12.23
CA ILE A 79 6.40 -5.49 -12.56
C ILE A 79 6.42 -4.57 -11.35
N ARG A 80 6.99 -3.37 -11.50
CA ARG A 80 6.90 -2.30 -10.51
C ARG A 80 5.74 -1.39 -10.86
N VAL A 81 5.01 -0.92 -9.86
CA VAL A 81 4.21 0.29 -9.97
C VAL A 81 4.76 1.35 -9.02
N THR A 82 5.03 2.54 -9.57
CA THR A 82 5.65 3.64 -8.82
C THR A 82 4.70 4.27 -7.80
N GLY A 83 5.28 4.90 -6.77
CA GLY A 83 4.56 5.64 -5.73
C GLY A 83 5.52 6.20 -4.69
N ILE A 84 5.00 6.72 -3.57
CA ILE A 84 5.79 7.04 -2.38
C ILE A 84 6.43 5.76 -1.85
N GLY A 85 5.59 4.74 -1.59
CA GLY A 85 6.00 3.35 -1.53
C GLY A 85 5.72 2.69 -2.88
N ASN A 86 6.77 2.17 -3.51
CA ASN A 86 6.63 1.35 -4.71
C ASN A 86 6.00 0.01 -4.35
N ILE A 87 5.21 -0.54 -5.27
CA ILE A 87 4.73 -1.93 -5.17
C ILE A 87 5.34 -2.76 -6.29
N TYR A 88 5.60 -4.03 -6.03
CA TYR A 88 6.16 -4.94 -7.02
C TYR A 88 5.32 -6.20 -7.10
N MET A 89 4.99 -6.62 -8.32
CA MET A 89 4.32 -7.88 -8.56
C MET A 89 5.25 -8.84 -9.29
N VAL A 90 5.23 -10.09 -8.85
CA VAL A 90 5.90 -11.22 -9.48
C VAL A 90 4.79 -12.14 -10.01
N PRO A 91 4.43 -12.06 -11.30
CA PRO A 91 3.43 -12.93 -11.87
C PRO A 91 3.92 -14.37 -12.02
N THR A 92 3.05 -15.35 -11.75
CA THR A 92 3.34 -16.78 -11.96
C THR A 92 2.13 -17.49 -12.57
N ASN A 93 2.32 -18.74 -13.01
CA ASN A 93 1.24 -19.55 -13.59
C ASN A 93 0.18 -20.00 -12.57
N GLU A 94 0.48 -19.95 -11.26
CA GLU A 94 -0.41 -20.45 -10.20
C GLU A 94 -1.03 -19.34 -9.35
N GLY A 95 -0.49 -18.13 -9.45
CA GLY A 95 -0.91 -16.93 -8.74
C GLY A 95 0.21 -15.89 -8.69
N ASN A 96 -0.12 -14.68 -8.29
CA ASN A 96 0.82 -13.56 -8.26
C ASN A 96 1.24 -13.27 -6.83
N VAL A 97 2.50 -12.86 -6.68
CA VAL A 97 3.07 -12.41 -5.40
C VAL A 97 3.22 -10.90 -5.47
N LEU A 98 2.63 -10.17 -4.53
CA LEU A 98 2.77 -8.74 -4.38
C LEU A 98 3.75 -8.44 -3.24
N PHE A 99 4.75 -7.61 -3.48
CA PHE A 99 5.68 -7.10 -2.48
C PHE A 99 5.35 -5.64 -2.22
N ASP A 100 4.94 -5.36 -0.98
CA ASP A 100 4.33 -4.10 -0.51
C ASP A 100 3.03 -3.71 -1.22
N THR A 101 2.29 -2.81 -0.60
CA THR A 101 0.91 -2.44 -0.99
C THR A 101 0.69 -0.95 -1.18
N GLY A 102 1.73 -0.14 -0.96
CA GLY A 102 1.71 1.29 -1.24
C GLY A 102 1.03 2.14 -0.17
N LEU A 103 1.16 3.46 -0.33
CA LEU A 103 0.49 4.44 0.52
C LEU A 103 -0.99 4.50 0.18
N VAL A 104 -1.87 4.45 1.19
CA VAL A 104 -3.33 4.37 1.03
C VAL A 104 -3.93 5.34 0.00
N MET A 105 -3.38 6.55 -0.10
CA MET A 105 -3.84 7.57 -1.04
C MET A 105 -3.48 7.28 -2.51
N GLN A 106 -2.44 6.48 -2.78
CA GLN A 106 -1.98 6.14 -4.13
C GLN A 106 -2.50 4.77 -4.58
N VAL A 107 -3.01 3.96 -3.66
CA VAL A 107 -3.48 2.59 -3.90
C VAL A 107 -4.48 2.47 -5.06
N PRO A 108 -5.51 3.32 -5.23
CA PRO A 108 -6.43 3.17 -6.37
C PRO A 108 -5.73 3.24 -7.72
N LYS A 109 -4.84 4.22 -7.88
CA LYS A 109 -4.05 4.39 -9.11
C LYS A 109 -3.02 3.27 -9.27
N GLN A 110 -2.42 2.82 -8.17
CA GLN A 110 -1.47 1.70 -8.21
C GLN A 110 -2.14 0.37 -8.61
N ILE A 111 -3.34 0.09 -8.09
CA ILE A 111 -4.16 -1.07 -8.49
C ILE A 111 -4.52 -0.97 -9.98
N ALA A 112 -4.98 0.20 -10.44
CA ALA A 112 -5.34 0.38 -11.84
C ALA A 112 -4.14 0.16 -12.77
N ALA A 113 -2.99 0.75 -12.45
CA ALA A 113 -1.76 0.56 -13.23
C ALA A 113 -1.29 -0.90 -13.22
N MET A 114 -1.35 -1.58 -12.07
CA MET A 114 -0.96 -2.99 -11.97
C MET A 114 -1.89 -3.89 -12.79
N ASN A 115 -3.21 -3.70 -12.71
CA ASN A 115 -4.17 -4.51 -13.46
C ASN A 115 -4.08 -4.29 -14.98
N ASN A 116 -3.62 -3.11 -15.41
CA ASN A 116 -3.33 -2.86 -16.83
C ASN A 116 -2.08 -3.61 -17.30
N ALA A 117 -1.05 -3.73 -16.45
CA ALA A 117 0.19 -4.44 -16.76
C ALA A 117 0.07 -5.96 -16.59
N VAL A 118 -0.73 -6.40 -15.62
CA VAL A 118 -1.01 -7.81 -15.30
C VAL A 118 -2.53 -8.01 -15.33
N PRO A 119 -3.14 -8.16 -16.52
CA PRO A 119 -4.56 -8.46 -16.64
C PRO A 119 -4.92 -9.74 -15.90
N ASP A 120 -6.14 -9.81 -15.37
CA ASP A 120 -6.66 -10.97 -14.63
C ASP A 120 -5.77 -11.38 -13.43
N ASN A 121 -5.18 -10.38 -12.76
CA ASN A 121 -4.33 -10.55 -11.60
C ASN A 121 -4.97 -11.49 -10.54
N LYS A 122 -4.40 -12.69 -10.40
CA LYS A 122 -4.76 -13.67 -9.38
C LYS A 122 -3.79 -13.58 -8.21
N LEU A 123 -3.99 -12.60 -7.35
CA LEU A 123 -3.15 -12.41 -6.17
C LEU A 123 -3.30 -13.59 -5.19
N THR A 124 -2.20 -14.21 -4.77
CA THR A 124 -2.20 -15.29 -3.77
C THR A 124 -1.36 -14.96 -2.55
N HIS A 125 -0.36 -14.10 -2.69
CA HIS A 125 0.55 -13.74 -1.59
C HIS A 125 0.80 -12.23 -1.58
N ILE A 126 0.81 -11.66 -0.38
CA ILE A 126 1.32 -10.32 -0.10
C ILE A 126 2.51 -10.48 0.85
N ILE A 127 3.69 -10.05 0.42
CA ILE A 127 4.87 -9.90 1.26
C ILE A 127 4.93 -8.45 1.71
N LEU A 128 4.95 -8.21 3.02
CA LEU A 128 5.11 -6.88 3.57
C LEU A 128 6.55 -6.70 4.01
N SER A 129 7.25 -5.74 3.39
CA SER A 129 8.65 -5.47 3.73
C SER A 129 8.78 -4.98 5.17
N HIS A 130 7.92 -4.08 5.63
CA HIS A 130 7.88 -3.60 7.02
C HIS A 130 6.57 -2.84 7.29
N SER A 131 6.31 -2.48 8.55
CA SER A 131 5.04 -1.93 9.02
C SER A 131 4.78 -0.44 8.74
N HIS A 132 5.53 0.22 7.84
CA HIS A 132 5.28 1.63 7.54
C HIS A 132 4.08 1.86 6.63
N ALA A 133 3.45 3.03 6.81
CA ALA A 133 2.15 3.35 6.22
C ALA A 133 2.14 3.36 4.69
N ASP A 134 3.27 3.69 4.07
CA ASP A 134 3.51 3.71 2.63
C ASP A 134 3.82 2.33 2.05
N HIS A 135 4.05 1.32 2.88
CA HIS A 135 4.24 -0.07 2.44
C HIS A 135 3.00 -0.92 2.72
N ILE A 136 2.27 -0.65 3.81
CA ILE A 136 1.12 -1.46 4.24
C ILE A 136 -0.24 -0.81 3.97
N GLY A 137 -0.26 0.44 3.51
CA GLY A 137 -1.47 1.25 3.39
C GLY A 137 -2.54 0.66 2.46
N GLY A 138 -2.13 -0.18 1.51
CA GLY A 138 -3.01 -0.82 0.56
C GLY A 138 -3.52 -2.21 0.93
N VAL A 139 -3.05 -2.85 2.01
CA VAL A 139 -3.37 -4.27 2.29
C VAL A 139 -4.86 -4.57 2.20
N LYS A 140 -5.72 -3.73 2.81
CA LYS A 140 -7.19 -3.90 2.78
C LYS A 140 -7.80 -3.85 1.38
N TYR A 141 -7.12 -3.21 0.43
CA TYR A 141 -7.55 -3.05 -0.95
C TYR A 141 -6.94 -4.09 -1.90
N TRP A 142 -5.88 -4.78 -1.49
CA TRP A 142 -5.31 -5.89 -2.25
C TRP A 142 -5.84 -7.23 -1.77
N LYS A 143 -6.02 -7.40 -0.45
CA LYS A 143 -6.45 -8.65 0.17
C LYS A 143 -7.82 -9.10 -0.33
N GLU A 144 -7.92 -10.40 -0.56
CA GLU A 144 -9.13 -11.17 -0.79
C GLU A 144 -9.04 -12.47 0.04
N ASP A 145 -10.12 -13.24 0.09
CA ASP A 145 -10.12 -14.52 0.80
C ASP A 145 -9.09 -15.49 0.19
N GLY A 146 -8.29 -16.13 1.05
CA GLY A 146 -7.24 -17.05 0.63
C GLY A 146 -5.90 -16.40 0.26
N VAL A 147 -5.79 -15.07 0.25
CA VAL A 147 -4.50 -14.39 0.10
C VAL A 147 -3.69 -14.51 1.39
N GLU A 148 -2.49 -15.09 1.29
CA GLU A 148 -1.54 -15.18 2.39
C GLU A 148 -0.79 -13.85 2.57
N ILE A 149 -0.65 -13.39 3.81
CA ILE A 149 0.11 -12.19 4.16
C ILE A 149 1.33 -12.64 4.96
N ILE A 150 2.50 -12.45 4.38
CA ILE A 150 3.79 -12.82 4.96
C ILE A 150 4.47 -11.56 5.46
N ALA A 151 4.86 -11.56 6.73
CA ALA A 151 5.56 -10.45 7.37
C ALA A 151 6.62 -10.97 8.35
N HIS A 152 7.44 -10.07 8.89
CA HIS A 152 8.38 -10.41 9.96
C HIS A 152 7.64 -10.69 11.28
N ASP A 153 8.23 -11.48 12.18
CA ASP A 153 7.66 -11.76 13.52
C ASP A 153 7.39 -10.49 14.39
N GLN A 154 8.18 -9.43 14.24
CA GLN A 154 8.03 -8.14 14.93
C GLN A 154 6.97 -7.24 14.30
N PHE A 155 6.43 -7.58 13.12
CA PHE A 155 5.51 -6.72 12.37
C PHE A 155 4.30 -6.27 13.21
N THR A 156 3.72 -7.20 13.97
CA THR A 156 2.57 -6.91 14.83
C THR A 156 2.94 -5.94 15.95
N GLU A 157 4.13 -6.08 16.53
CA GLU A 157 4.61 -5.21 17.60
C GLU A 157 4.99 -3.81 17.09
N GLU A 158 5.66 -3.70 15.94
CA GLU A 158 5.99 -2.41 15.35
C GLU A 158 4.73 -1.66 14.91
N GLN A 159 3.76 -2.35 14.31
CA GLN A 159 2.45 -1.78 14.00
C GLN A 159 1.72 -1.28 15.26
N ARG A 160 1.72 -2.07 16.34
CA ARG A 160 1.11 -1.68 17.63
C ARG A 160 1.78 -0.42 18.18
N TYR A 161 3.11 -0.37 18.17
CA TYR A 161 3.90 0.77 18.61
C TYR A 161 3.61 2.03 17.79
N LEU A 162 3.65 1.93 16.45
CA LEU A 162 3.36 3.03 15.53
C LEU A 162 1.94 3.55 15.72
N LYS A 163 0.97 2.64 15.92
CA LYS A 163 -0.42 3.03 16.20
C LYS A 163 -0.57 3.71 17.57
N ALA A 164 0.08 3.19 18.61
CA ALA A 164 0.00 3.76 19.95
C ALA A 164 0.59 5.17 20.04
N LEU A 165 1.61 5.47 19.22
CA LEU A 165 2.23 6.79 19.13
C LEU A 165 1.70 7.64 17.96
N GLU A 166 0.64 7.22 17.28
CA GLU A 166 0.12 7.92 16.10
C GLU A 166 -0.13 9.42 16.35
N PRO A 167 -0.77 9.88 17.45
CA PRO A 167 -0.94 11.30 17.70
C PRO A 167 0.40 12.06 17.80
N TYR A 168 1.38 11.46 18.47
CA TYR A 168 2.72 12.05 18.63
C TYR A 168 3.50 12.11 17.32
N LEU A 169 3.47 11.02 16.54
CA LEU A 169 4.18 10.91 15.28
C LEU A 169 3.51 11.75 14.18
N HIS A 170 2.18 11.87 14.20
CA HIS A 170 1.42 12.63 13.21
C HIS A 170 1.82 14.10 13.21
N ASP A 171 1.79 14.77 14.37
CA ASP A 171 2.17 16.18 14.48
C ASP A 171 3.59 16.45 13.97
N ARG A 172 4.53 15.53 14.27
CA ARG A 172 5.92 15.64 13.81
C ARG A 172 6.05 15.35 12.32
N ASN A 173 5.29 14.39 11.81
CA ASN A 173 5.21 14.12 10.38
C ASN A 173 4.67 15.34 9.62
N ARG A 174 3.68 16.06 10.16
CA ARG A 174 3.14 17.27 9.52
C ARG A 174 4.17 18.39 9.36
N LEU A 175 5.20 18.45 10.21
CA LEU A 175 6.32 19.39 10.04
C LEU A 175 7.16 19.06 8.79
N LEU A 176 7.29 17.76 8.48
CA LEU A 176 8.03 17.27 7.32
C LEU A 176 7.15 17.19 6.06
N PHE A 177 5.86 16.91 6.24
CA PHE A 177 4.86 16.65 5.22
C PHE A 177 3.65 17.58 5.44
N PRO A 178 3.76 18.88 5.12
CA PRO A 178 2.76 19.89 5.46
C PRO A 178 1.41 19.71 4.74
N PHE A 179 1.33 18.77 3.80
CA PHE A 179 0.11 18.39 3.11
C PHE A 179 -0.77 17.39 3.86
N MET A 180 -0.23 16.75 4.91
CA MET A 180 -1.00 15.82 5.72
C MET A 180 -2.18 16.52 6.42
N PRO A 181 -3.31 15.82 6.61
CA PRO A 181 -4.46 16.33 7.35
C PRO A 181 -4.06 16.84 8.75
N GLU A 182 -4.84 17.79 9.30
CA GLU A 182 -4.58 18.35 10.64
C GLU A 182 -4.56 17.24 11.70
N GLU A 183 -5.55 16.35 11.66
CA GLU A 183 -5.70 15.25 12.60
C GLU A 183 -5.40 13.89 11.93
N PRO A 184 -4.94 12.89 12.71
CA PRO A 184 -4.79 11.53 12.21
C PRO A 184 -6.12 10.99 11.65
N PRO A 185 -6.08 10.33 10.48
CA PRO A 185 -7.29 9.76 9.90
C PRO A 185 -7.82 8.59 10.76
N THR A 186 -9.06 8.72 11.23
CA THR A 186 -9.74 7.70 12.05
C THR A 186 -10.71 6.83 11.26
N ALA A 187 -11.11 7.26 10.06
CA ALA A 187 -12.01 6.51 9.21
C ALA A 187 -11.35 5.18 8.79
N GLU A 188 -12.06 4.07 8.97
CA GLU A 188 -11.54 2.71 8.74
C GLU A 188 -10.89 2.53 7.36
N MET A 189 -11.42 3.20 6.33
CA MET A 189 -10.85 3.20 4.97
C MET A 189 -9.39 3.67 4.93
N ILE A 190 -9.03 4.69 5.70
CA ILE A 190 -7.71 5.35 5.66
C ILE A 190 -6.89 5.23 6.93
N ALA A 191 -7.46 4.65 7.98
CA ALA A 191 -6.76 4.41 9.24
C ALA A 191 -5.55 3.48 9.03
N TYR A 192 -4.45 3.82 9.71
CA TYR A 192 -3.24 3.02 9.76
C TYR A 192 -3.42 1.73 10.59
N GLY A 193 -2.76 0.66 10.16
CA GLY A 193 -2.72 -0.63 10.84
C GLY A 193 -3.97 -1.50 10.63
N GLY A 194 -4.24 -2.39 11.59
CA GLY A 194 -5.28 -3.41 11.52
C GLY A 194 -4.90 -4.65 10.70
N ILE A 195 -3.60 -4.89 10.47
CA ILE A 195 -3.12 -5.99 9.62
C ILE A 195 -2.59 -7.11 10.48
N THR A 196 -3.14 -8.31 10.26
CA THR A 196 -2.68 -9.55 10.87
C THR A 196 -2.04 -10.42 9.79
N PRO A 197 -0.71 -10.67 9.86
CA PRO A 197 -0.05 -11.61 8.96
C PRO A 197 -0.64 -13.02 9.11
N THR A 198 -0.76 -13.76 8.01
CA THR A 198 -1.13 -15.18 8.03
C THR A 198 0.07 -16.07 8.32
N LEU A 199 1.27 -15.60 7.93
CA LEU A 199 2.54 -16.25 8.19
C LEU A 199 3.55 -15.20 8.65
N THR A 200 4.37 -15.58 9.64
CA THR A 200 5.50 -14.75 10.09
C THR A 200 6.81 -15.48 9.88
N VAL A 201 7.85 -14.73 9.52
CA VAL A 201 9.24 -15.22 9.42
C VAL A 201 9.99 -14.66 10.61
N ASN A 202 10.66 -15.52 11.39
CA ASN A 202 11.41 -15.07 12.56
C ASN A 202 12.68 -14.34 12.14
N GLU A 203 13.13 -13.41 12.98
CA GLU A 203 14.40 -12.71 12.76
C GLU A 203 15.56 -13.69 12.49
N GLY A 204 16.29 -13.46 11.39
CA GLY A 204 17.42 -14.29 10.96
C GLY A 204 17.04 -15.57 10.20
N ASP A 205 15.76 -15.91 10.11
CA ASP A 205 15.26 -17.03 9.30
C ASP A 205 14.90 -16.57 7.86
N SER A 206 14.63 -17.56 7.02
CA SER A 206 14.12 -17.36 5.67
C SER A 206 12.91 -18.25 5.40
N TYR A 207 11.96 -17.74 4.62
CA TYR A 207 10.85 -18.49 4.04
C TYR A 207 11.06 -18.62 2.53
N ARG A 208 11.04 -19.85 2.03
CA ARG A 208 11.20 -20.12 0.59
C ARG A 208 9.85 -20.47 -0.01
N LEU A 209 9.42 -19.64 -0.97
CA LEU A 209 8.18 -19.79 -1.72
C LEU A 209 8.49 -20.33 -3.12
N GLU A 210 7.94 -21.49 -3.44
CA GLU A 210 7.87 -22.00 -4.82
C GLU A 210 6.43 -21.83 -5.32
N LEU A 211 6.24 -21.08 -6.39
CA LEU A 211 4.91 -20.80 -6.94
C LEU A 211 4.96 -20.70 -8.45
N GLY A 212 4.14 -21.51 -9.15
CA GLY A 212 4.00 -21.43 -10.61
C GLY A 212 5.33 -21.54 -11.38
N GLY A 213 6.30 -22.29 -10.84
CA GLY A 213 7.63 -22.48 -11.43
C GLY A 213 8.67 -21.40 -11.10
N LYS A 214 8.35 -20.41 -10.26
CA LYS A 214 9.31 -19.42 -9.74
C LYS A 214 9.68 -19.73 -8.29
N VAL A 215 10.92 -19.40 -7.93
CA VAL A 215 11.43 -19.44 -6.55
C VAL A 215 11.58 -18.02 -6.04
N MET A 216 11.05 -17.75 -4.85
CA MET A 216 11.26 -16.50 -4.11
C MET A 216 11.72 -16.84 -2.70
N GLU A 217 12.77 -16.18 -2.22
CA GLU A 217 13.32 -16.37 -0.88
C GLU A 217 13.10 -15.10 -0.07
N VAL A 218 12.27 -15.18 0.96
CA VAL A 218 11.93 -14.07 1.84
C VAL A 218 12.77 -14.19 3.10
N TYR A 219 13.59 -13.20 3.38
CA TYR A 219 14.47 -13.18 4.55
C TYR A 219 14.03 -12.14 5.56
N ALA A 220 13.94 -12.54 6.82
CA ALA A 220 13.71 -11.63 7.93
C ALA A 220 15.05 -11.12 8.46
N MET A 221 15.23 -9.81 8.35
CA MET A 221 16.48 -9.14 8.70
C MET A 221 16.16 -7.79 9.34
N ALA A 222 16.09 -7.74 10.66
CA ALA A 222 15.95 -6.51 11.41
C ALA A 222 17.15 -5.58 11.19
N GLY A 223 16.91 -4.27 11.33
CA GLY A 223 17.94 -3.24 11.15
C GLY A 223 17.58 -2.24 10.06
N ALA A 224 18.43 -1.21 9.94
CA ALA A 224 18.28 -0.08 9.03
C ALA A 224 16.98 0.74 9.18
N GLU A 225 15.85 0.22 8.74
CA GLU A 225 14.55 0.91 8.69
C GLU A 225 13.70 0.61 9.94
N GLY A 226 13.78 -0.61 10.45
CA GLY A 226 12.82 -1.12 11.44
C GLY A 226 13.25 -2.46 12.02
N ALA A 227 12.54 -2.91 13.05
CA ALA A 227 12.77 -4.20 13.67
C ALA A 227 12.07 -5.36 12.94
N ASP A 228 11.24 -5.05 11.95
CA ASP A 228 10.33 -5.95 11.26
C ASP A 228 10.58 -6.02 9.74
N ASN A 229 11.83 -5.84 9.33
CA ASN A 229 12.22 -5.79 7.92
C ASN A 229 12.29 -7.17 7.25
N LEU A 230 11.63 -7.29 6.10
CA LEU A 230 11.77 -8.38 5.16
C LEU A 230 12.38 -7.91 3.85
N VAL A 231 13.24 -8.74 3.28
CA VAL A 231 13.70 -8.62 1.88
C VAL A 231 13.31 -9.87 1.10
N MET A 232 13.07 -9.73 -0.20
CA MET A 232 12.75 -10.86 -1.09
C MET A 232 13.78 -11.00 -2.20
N TRP A 233 14.45 -12.14 -2.25
CA TRP A 233 15.42 -12.52 -3.28
C TRP A 233 14.77 -13.41 -4.33
N LEU A 234 15.03 -13.10 -5.61
CA LEU A 234 14.59 -13.88 -6.77
C LEU A 234 15.82 -14.40 -7.51
N PRO A 235 16.24 -15.66 -7.29
CA PRO A 235 17.50 -16.19 -7.80
C PRO A 235 17.58 -16.22 -9.33
N ASP A 236 16.49 -16.56 -10.02
CA ASP A 236 16.47 -16.65 -11.48
C ASP A 236 16.67 -15.28 -12.14
N GLN A 237 16.03 -14.25 -11.58
CA GLN A 237 16.15 -12.86 -12.03
C GLN A 237 17.43 -12.18 -11.52
N LYS A 238 18.10 -12.78 -10.52
CA LYS A 238 19.19 -12.17 -9.76
C LYS A 238 18.80 -10.81 -9.19
N ALA A 239 17.58 -10.71 -8.67
CA ALA A 239 16.99 -9.47 -8.20
C ALA A 239 16.63 -9.55 -6.71
N LEU A 240 16.97 -8.49 -5.98
CA LEU A 240 16.60 -8.31 -4.57
C LEU A 240 15.58 -7.17 -4.47
N LEU A 241 14.38 -7.48 -3.98
CA LEU A 241 13.42 -6.48 -3.52
C LEU A 241 13.69 -6.22 -2.05
N SER A 242 14.34 -5.10 -1.76
CA SER A 242 14.84 -4.79 -0.42
C SER A 242 13.82 -4.12 0.49
N GLY A 243 12.66 -3.70 -0.04
CA GLY A 243 11.89 -2.62 0.57
C GLY A 243 12.84 -1.46 0.90
N ASP A 244 12.78 -1.03 2.15
CA ASP A 244 13.59 0.07 2.67
C ASP A 244 14.75 -0.41 3.55
N PHE A 245 15.15 -1.69 3.44
CA PHE A 245 16.29 -2.23 4.20
C PHE A 245 17.60 -1.46 3.97
N PHE A 246 17.79 -0.84 2.81
CA PHE A 246 18.92 0.05 2.53
C PHE A 246 18.55 1.55 2.64
N GLY A 247 17.45 1.85 3.33
CA GLY A 247 16.86 3.18 3.49
C GLY A 247 15.77 3.49 2.46
N PRO A 248 14.88 4.45 2.76
CA PRO A 248 13.74 4.81 1.90
C PRO A 248 14.12 5.46 0.57
N MET A 249 15.35 5.94 0.44
CA MET A 249 15.86 6.55 -0.79
C MET A 249 17.27 6.06 -1.07
N PHE A 250 17.44 4.82 -1.53
CA PHE A 250 18.78 4.33 -1.91
C PHE A 250 19.36 5.16 -3.08
N PRO A 251 20.65 5.59 -3.03
CA PRO A 251 21.70 5.22 -2.07
C PRO A 251 21.92 6.20 -0.91
N GLN A 252 20.92 6.98 -0.50
CA GLN A 252 20.99 7.80 0.71
C GLN A 252 21.27 6.92 1.93
N PHE A 253 22.14 7.40 2.82
CA PHE A 253 22.35 6.77 4.11
C PHE A 253 21.01 6.66 4.88
N PRO A 254 20.64 5.45 5.37
CA PRO A 254 19.39 5.25 6.09
C PRO A 254 19.30 6.17 7.31
N ASN A 255 18.07 6.61 7.63
CA ASN A 255 17.83 7.33 8.87
C ASN A 255 18.00 6.35 10.05
N VAL A 256 19.17 6.31 10.69
CA VAL A 256 19.38 5.54 11.95
C VAL A 256 18.47 6.06 13.06
N PHE A 257 18.13 7.35 13.00
CA PHE A 257 17.07 7.98 13.75
C PHE A 257 16.36 9.00 12.86
N THR A 258 15.07 8.84 12.64
CA THR A 258 14.30 9.77 11.81
C THR A 258 13.89 11.02 12.60
N MET A 259 13.87 12.18 11.95
CA MET A 259 13.46 13.45 12.57
C MET A 259 12.01 13.45 13.08
N ARG A 260 11.16 12.53 12.57
CA ARG A 260 9.80 12.35 13.09
C ARG A 260 9.74 11.69 14.48
N GLY A 261 10.85 11.12 14.97
CA GLY A 261 10.99 10.66 16.35
C GLY A 261 10.55 9.21 16.60
N GLU A 262 11.00 8.26 15.79
CA GLU A 262 10.81 6.83 16.06
C GLU A 262 11.93 6.24 16.94
N LYS A 263 11.80 4.94 17.27
CA LYS A 263 12.87 4.17 17.91
C LYS A 263 14.17 4.30 17.10
N ILE A 264 15.30 4.35 17.81
CA ILE A 264 16.62 4.28 17.19
C ILE A 264 16.76 2.92 16.51
N ARG A 265 17.14 2.94 15.24
CA ARG A 265 17.41 1.73 14.44
C ARG A 265 18.82 1.24 14.72
N LYS A 266 19.00 -0.09 14.75
CA LYS A 266 20.33 -0.69 14.86
C LYS A 266 21.04 -0.51 13.51
N PRO A 267 22.21 0.18 13.47
CA PRO A 267 22.97 0.42 12.25
C PRO A 267 23.65 -0.86 11.75
#